data_AF-A0A428TSR1-F1
#
_entry.id   AF-A0A428TSR1-F1
#
_cell.length_a   1.000
_cell.length_b   1.000
_cell.length_c   1.000
_cell.angle_alpha   90.00
_cell.angle_beta   90.00
_cell.angle_gamma   90.00
#
_symmetry.space_group_name_H-M   'P 1'
#
loop_
_entity.id
_entity.type
_entity.pdbx_description
1 polymer ?
#
loop_
_entity_poly.entity_id
_entity_poly.type
_entity_poly.pdbx_seq_one_letter_code
_entity_poly.pdbx_strand_id
1 'polypeptide(L)'
;MRYLTLPFVAAMFTSPIAAFDICKALHCYEEPEPPMVWVTLKAVDLKDRNYQPVIRIDLTESDRVCDPSNVEIFMQSLAIDKDGGGEGSIMLDPETWAKFSWEFSCSTPKDSSKEHKLSLTIHAINDEEIEKMTVVTRFRQMWPIIFTSVESDSMAEMPEFSRGTLHYVPEGGYRFDEYEEL
;
A
#
# COMPACT_ATOMS: atom_id res chain seq x y z
N MET A 1 -6.75 -82.59 -18.80
CA MET A 1 -7.52 -81.59 -19.58
C MET A 1 -7.19 -80.23 -18.99
N ARG A 2 -6.40 -79.39 -19.68
CA ARG A 2 -6.83 -78.18 -20.44
C ARG A 2 -7.36 -77.10 -19.47
N TYR A 3 -6.84 -75.88 -19.31
CA TYR A 3 -6.12 -74.95 -20.21
C TYR A 3 -5.20 -73.97 -19.43
N LEU A 4 -4.20 -73.42 -20.15
CA LEU A 4 -3.40 -72.22 -19.83
C LEU A 4 -4.25 -70.93 -19.82
N THR A 5 -3.86 -69.92 -19.02
CA THR A 5 -3.59 -68.53 -19.46
C THR A 5 -2.91 -67.69 -18.34
N LEU A 6 -1.78 -67.05 -18.69
CA LEU A 6 -1.22 -65.81 -18.10
C LEU A 6 -1.71 -64.62 -18.97
N PRO A 7 -1.38 -63.34 -18.71
CA PRO A 7 -1.26 -62.55 -17.47
C PRO A 7 -2.16 -61.28 -17.54
N PHE A 8 -2.36 -60.55 -16.44
CA PHE A 8 -2.71 -59.12 -16.54
C PHE A 8 -1.92 -58.32 -15.51
N VAL A 9 -0.95 -57.57 -16.03
CA VAL A 9 -0.33 -56.42 -15.38
C VAL A 9 -1.38 -55.31 -15.38
N ALA A 10 -1.72 -54.80 -14.20
CA ALA A 10 -2.33 -53.49 -14.03
C ALA A 10 -1.59 -52.80 -12.88
N ALA A 11 -0.40 -52.32 -13.20
CA ALA A 11 0.20 -51.19 -12.51
C ALA A 11 -0.19 -49.92 -13.27
N MET A 12 -0.23 -48.80 -12.55
CA MET A 12 -0.66 -47.46 -12.94
C MET A 12 -2.18 -47.24 -12.79
N PHE A 13 -2.72 -46.20 -12.15
CA PHE A 13 -2.23 -44.82 -12.04
C PHE A 13 -2.72 -44.15 -10.74
N THR A 14 -1.78 -43.45 -10.09
CA THR A 14 -1.90 -42.10 -9.51
C THR A 14 -3.03 -41.81 -8.54
N SER A 15 -2.68 -41.90 -7.25
CA SER A 15 -3.32 -41.11 -6.20
C SER A 15 -3.15 -39.61 -6.49
N PRO A 16 -4.19 -38.77 -6.37
CA PRO A 16 -4.10 -37.32 -6.60
C PRO A 16 -3.46 -36.55 -5.44
N ILE A 17 -2.82 -37.24 -4.49
CA ILE A 17 -2.42 -36.65 -3.20
C ILE A 17 -1.11 -35.85 -3.31
N ALA A 18 -0.34 -35.98 -4.40
CA ALA A 18 0.95 -35.30 -4.53
C ALA A 18 0.86 -33.83 -4.99
N ALA A 19 -0.26 -33.37 -5.56
CA ALA A 19 -0.31 -32.00 -6.13
C ALA A 19 -0.43 -30.90 -5.05
N PHE A 20 -1.12 -31.17 -3.95
CA PHE A 20 -1.34 -30.17 -2.89
C PHE A 20 -0.10 -29.96 -2.00
N ASP A 21 0.74 -30.99 -1.81
CA ASP A 21 1.89 -30.93 -0.91
C ASP A 21 3.12 -30.27 -1.57
N ILE A 22 3.18 -30.29 -2.91
CA ILE A 22 4.27 -29.69 -3.67
C ILE A 22 4.23 -28.15 -3.62
N CYS A 23 3.04 -27.52 -3.62
CA CYS A 23 2.93 -26.06 -3.52
C CYS A 23 3.43 -25.50 -2.18
N LYS A 24 3.32 -26.28 -1.10
CA LYS A 24 3.82 -25.90 0.24
C LYS A 24 5.35 -26.06 0.34
N ALA A 25 5.92 -27.00 -0.40
CA ALA A 25 7.36 -27.26 -0.47
C ALA A 25 8.12 -26.37 -1.48
N LEU A 26 7.43 -25.79 -2.47
CA LEU A 26 8.05 -25.01 -3.56
C LEU A 26 7.87 -23.48 -3.46
N HIS A 27 7.35 -22.94 -2.35
CA HIS A 27 7.10 -21.48 -2.22
C HIS A 27 6.33 -20.90 -3.43
N CYS A 28 5.29 -21.59 -3.90
CA CYS A 28 4.50 -21.15 -5.06
C CYS A 28 3.58 -19.95 -4.78
N TYR A 29 3.57 -19.44 -3.55
CA TYR A 29 2.95 -18.17 -3.21
C TYR A 29 4.06 -17.23 -2.82
N GLU A 30 4.53 -16.41 -3.76
CA GLU A 30 5.08 -15.11 -3.37
C GLU A 30 3.97 -14.45 -2.55
N GLU A 31 4.26 -14.13 -1.29
CA GLU A 31 3.32 -13.34 -0.51
C GLU A 31 3.04 -12.07 -1.31
N PRO A 32 1.77 -11.77 -1.60
CA PRO A 32 1.45 -10.61 -2.41
C PRO A 32 2.00 -9.37 -1.71
N GLU A 33 3.02 -8.73 -2.29
CA GLU A 33 3.57 -7.46 -1.80
C GLU A 33 2.45 -6.49 -1.38
N PRO A 34 2.59 -5.79 -0.24
CA PRO A 34 1.57 -4.85 0.21
C PRO A 34 1.25 -3.79 -0.85
N PRO A 35 0.01 -3.28 -0.93
CA PRO A 35 -0.30 -2.12 -1.76
C PRO A 35 0.54 -0.91 -1.35
N MET A 36 1.12 -0.24 -2.34
CA MET A 36 1.97 0.93 -2.16
C MET A 36 1.53 2.04 -3.10
N VAL A 37 1.76 3.29 -2.68
CA VAL A 37 1.62 4.46 -3.56
C VAL A 37 2.84 5.37 -3.44
N TRP A 38 3.28 5.89 -4.59
CA TRP A 38 4.28 6.95 -4.70
C TRP A 38 3.61 8.24 -5.13
N VAL A 39 3.87 9.32 -4.38
CA VAL A 39 3.31 10.65 -4.63
C VAL A 39 4.45 11.63 -4.89
N THR A 40 4.61 12.02 -6.15
CA THR A 40 5.59 13.04 -6.56
C THR A 40 5.02 14.42 -6.32
N LEU A 41 5.69 15.20 -5.46
CA LEU A 41 5.30 16.57 -5.12
C LEU A 41 6.02 17.59 -5.99
N LYS A 42 5.53 18.83 -5.96
CA LYS A 42 6.15 19.99 -6.60
C LYS A 42 7.55 20.17 -6.04
N ALA A 43 8.46 20.54 -6.92
CA ALA A 43 9.83 20.80 -6.55
C ALA A 43 9.90 22.02 -5.60
N VAL A 44 10.77 21.91 -4.59
CA VAL A 44 11.05 22.97 -3.62
C VAL A 44 12.43 23.54 -3.89
N ASP A 45 12.51 24.86 -3.89
CA ASP A 45 13.79 25.58 -3.97
C ASP A 45 14.42 25.57 -2.58
N LEU A 46 15.44 24.74 -2.40
CA LEU A 46 16.31 24.73 -1.24
C LEU A 46 17.55 25.53 -1.57
N LYS A 47 18.20 26.17 -0.59
CA LYS A 47 19.31 27.13 -0.78
C LYS A 47 20.39 26.73 -1.79
N ASP A 48 20.64 25.42 -1.94
CA ASP A 48 21.71 24.88 -2.79
C ASP A 48 21.22 23.92 -3.89
N ARG A 49 19.91 23.62 -3.96
CA ARG A 49 19.34 22.70 -4.97
C ARG A 49 17.83 22.83 -5.08
N ASN A 50 17.32 22.59 -6.28
CA ASN A 50 15.91 22.28 -6.46
C ASN A 50 15.68 20.80 -6.14
N TYR A 51 14.84 20.49 -5.17
CA TYR A 51 14.57 19.12 -4.73
C TYR A 51 13.11 18.76 -4.99
N GLN A 52 12.86 17.56 -5.54
CA GLN A 52 11.52 17.07 -5.81
C GLN A 52 11.18 15.92 -4.86
N PRO A 53 10.34 16.15 -3.82
CA PRO A 53 9.99 15.10 -2.88
C PRO A 53 9.10 14.03 -3.52
N VAL A 54 9.41 12.76 -3.26
CA VAL A 54 8.56 11.62 -3.65
C VAL A 54 8.18 10.86 -2.39
N ILE A 55 6.91 10.89 -2.00
CA ILE A 55 6.43 10.22 -0.78
C ILE A 55 5.95 8.82 -1.09
N ARG A 56 6.52 7.81 -0.41
CA ARG A 56 6.07 6.41 -0.47
C ARG A 56 5.22 6.08 0.75
N ILE A 57 4.02 5.57 0.51
CA ILE A 57 3.10 5.10 1.57
C ILE A 57 2.81 3.63 1.32
N ASP A 58 2.99 2.81 2.35
CA ASP A 58 2.83 1.36 2.32
C ASP A 58 1.64 0.96 3.21
N LEU A 59 0.75 0.10 2.69
CA LEU A 59 -0.39 -0.44 3.43
C LEU A 59 -0.18 -1.90 3.79
N THR A 60 -0.21 -2.19 5.08
CA THR A 60 -0.24 -3.57 5.57
C THR A 60 -1.67 -3.98 5.90
N GLU A 61 -1.96 -5.28 5.75
CA GLU A 61 -3.23 -5.85 6.19
C GLU A 61 -3.42 -5.67 7.69
N SER A 62 -4.65 -5.40 8.08
CA SER A 62 -5.08 -5.31 9.46
C SER A 62 -6.27 -6.22 9.69
N ASP A 63 -6.22 -7.04 10.74
CA ASP A 63 -7.38 -7.78 11.25
C ASP A 63 -8.35 -6.88 12.04
N ARG A 64 -7.95 -5.62 12.27
CA ARG A 64 -8.70 -4.60 13.01
C ARG A 64 -9.04 -3.42 12.12
N VAL A 65 -10.32 -3.05 12.15
CA VAL A 65 -10.77 -1.81 11.53
C VAL A 65 -10.25 -0.62 12.31
N CYS A 66 -9.69 0.37 11.61
CA CYS A 66 -9.15 1.60 12.20
C CYS A 66 -7.88 1.41 13.05
N ASP A 67 -7.01 0.46 12.70
CA ASP A 67 -5.73 0.27 13.39
C ASP A 67 -4.64 1.14 12.73
N PRO A 68 -4.17 2.23 13.38
CA PRO A 68 -3.10 3.06 12.85
C PRO A 68 -1.75 2.32 12.74
N SER A 69 -1.58 1.19 13.44
CA SER A 69 -0.29 0.48 13.54
C SER A 69 0.17 -0.16 12.23
N ASN A 70 -0.70 -0.24 11.22
CA ASN A 70 -0.47 -0.99 10.00
C ASN A 70 -0.17 -0.09 8.78
N VAL A 71 0.17 1.18 9.01
CA VAL A 71 0.52 2.15 7.97
C VAL A 71 1.97 2.60 8.14
N GLU A 72 2.73 2.55 7.05
CA GLU A 72 4.13 2.94 7.04
C GLU A 72 4.38 4.01 5.97
N ILE A 73 5.34 4.88 6.24
CA ILE A 73 5.89 5.83 5.25
C ILE A 73 7.35 5.48 5.07
N PHE A 74 7.79 5.21 3.83
CA PHE A 74 9.14 4.71 3.55
C PHE A 74 9.54 3.51 4.43
N MET A 75 8.62 2.56 4.65
CA MET A 75 8.83 1.39 5.52
C MET A 75 9.11 1.74 7.00
N GLN A 76 8.79 2.97 7.44
CA GLN A 76 8.86 3.38 8.82
C GLN A 76 7.46 3.47 9.41
N SER A 77 7.20 2.72 10.48
CA SER A 77 5.95 2.81 11.23
C SER A 77 5.82 4.18 11.90
N LEU A 78 4.60 4.73 11.88
CA LEU A 78 4.32 6.04 12.46
C LEU A 78 3.99 5.94 13.94
N ALA A 79 4.58 6.82 14.74
CA ALA A 79 4.16 7.01 16.12
C ALA A 79 2.85 7.83 16.14
N ILE A 80 1.73 7.15 16.37
CA ILE A 80 0.40 7.77 16.39
C ILE A 80 -0.11 7.82 17.82
N ASP A 81 -0.49 9.02 18.27
CA ASP A 81 -1.04 9.26 19.60
C ASP A 81 -2.53 8.86 19.69
N LYS A 82 -3.11 9.02 20.88
CA LYS A 82 -4.50 8.68 21.17
C LYS A 82 -5.54 9.48 20.35
N ASP A 83 -5.17 10.64 19.84
CA ASP A 83 -6.02 11.54 19.06
C ASP A 83 -5.81 11.34 17.55
N GLY A 84 -4.93 10.40 17.16
CA GLY A 84 -4.59 10.11 15.77
C GLY A 84 -3.41 10.93 15.24
N GLY A 85 -2.83 11.81 16.04
CA GLY A 85 -1.75 12.70 15.61
C GLY A 85 -0.35 12.12 15.80
N GLY A 86 0.64 12.74 15.16
CA GLY A 86 2.04 12.55 15.47
C GLY A 86 2.96 13.39 14.61
N GLU A 87 4.24 13.37 14.95
CA GLU A 87 5.28 14.12 14.23
C GLU A 87 6.61 13.37 14.29
N GLY A 88 7.46 13.62 13.29
CA GLY A 88 8.75 12.96 13.20
C GLY A 88 9.58 13.41 12.02
N SER A 89 10.80 12.89 11.96
CA SER A 89 11.70 13.07 10.81
C SER A 89 11.81 11.76 10.05
N ILE A 90 11.62 11.81 8.74
CA ILE A 90 11.63 10.66 7.85
C ILE A 90 12.68 10.90 6.77
N MET A 91 13.49 9.88 6.49
CA MET A 91 14.49 9.91 5.43
C MET A 91 13.79 9.69 4.09
N LEU A 92 13.84 10.67 3.19
CA LEU A 92 13.26 10.57 1.84
C LEU A 92 14.22 9.84 0.89
N ASP A 93 15.51 10.08 1.07
CA ASP A 93 16.62 9.45 0.35
C ASP A 93 17.89 9.54 1.22
N PRO A 94 19.01 8.87 0.87
CA PRO A 94 20.18 8.75 1.75
C PRO A 94 20.79 10.07 2.26
N GLU A 95 20.53 11.20 1.58
CA GLU A 95 21.07 12.51 1.95
C GLU A 95 19.97 13.52 2.32
N THR A 96 18.72 13.09 2.39
CA THR A 96 17.57 13.98 2.55
C THR A 96 16.63 13.51 3.64
N TRP A 97 16.45 14.37 4.64
CA TRP A 97 15.52 14.17 5.75
C TRP A 97 14.45 15.24 5.70
N ALA A 98 13.20 14.85 5.95
CA ALA A 98 12.10 15.78 6.03
C ALA A 98 11.36 15.65 7.36
N LYS A 99 10.92 16.79 7.88
CA LYS A 99 10.10 16.87 9.09
C LYS A 99 8.63 16.81 8.69
N PHE A 100 7.92 15.86 9.26
CA PHE A 100 6.50 15.60 9.01
C PHE A 100 5.67 15.77 10.26
N SER A 101 4.41 16.14 10.06
CA SER A 101 3.33 15.77 10.97
C SER A 101 2.35 14.88 10.23
N TRP A 102 1.67 14.01 10.97
CA TRP A 102 0.61 13.18 10.44
C TRP A 102 -0.63 13.19 11.32
N GLU A 103 -1.78 13.01 10.68
CA GLU A 103 -3.07 12.83 11.33
C GLU A 103 -3.76 11.62 10.70
N PHE A 104 -4.01 10.61 11.52
CA PHE A 104 -4.77 9.43 11.18
C PHE A 104 -6.18 9.56 11.75
N SER A 105 -7.17 9.34 10.89
CA SER A 105 -8.56 9.28 11.30
C SER A 105 -9.26 8.13 10.59
N CYS A 106 -10.34 7.66 11.20
CA CYS A 106 -11.17 6.61 10.62
C CYS A 106 -12.61 7.12 10.58
N SER A 107 -13.23 7.03 9.41
CA SER A 107 -14.62 7.41 9.22
C SER A 107 -15.44 6.23 8.74
N THR A 108 -16.74 6.26 9.04
CA THR A 108 -17.71 5.35 8.45
C THR A 108 -18.68 6.21 7.66
N PRO A 109 -18.44 6.43 6.36
CA PRO A 109 -19.42 7.06 5.51
C PRO A 109 -20.75 6.32 5.62
N LYS A 110 -21.85 7.06 5.54
CA LYS A 110 -23.20 6.49 5.57
C LYS A 110 -23.30 5.55 4.35
N ASP A 111 -23.46 4.26 4.62
CA ASP A 111 -23.59 3.18 3.62
C ASP A 111 -22.29 2.66 2.95
N SER A 112 -21.10 2.89 3.54
CA SER A 112 -19.85 2.25 3.06
C SER A 112 -19.11 1.46 4.15
N SER A 113 -18.13 0.65 3.73
CA SER A 113 -17.13 0.11 4.65
C SER A 113 -16.33 1.25 5.29
N LYS A 114 -15.80 1.00 6.49
CA LYS A 114 -14.96 1.98 7.19
C LYS A 114 -13.75 2.32 6.33
N GLU A 115 -13.44 3.60 6.27
CA GLU A 115 -12.35 4.13 5.49
C GLU A 115 -11.38 4.87 6.41
N HIS A 116 -10.10 4.59 6.22
CA HIS A 116 -9.02 5.28 6.91
C HIS A 116 -8.63 6.51 6.11
N LYS A 117 -8.21 7.55 6.80
CA LYS A 117 -7.65 8.76 6.23
C LYS A 117 -6.34 9.05 6.94
N LEU A 118 -5.26 9.14 6.18
CA LEU A 118 -3.97 9.64 6.63
C LEU A 118 -3.70 10.98 5.96
N SER A 119 -3.47 12.01 6.75
CA SER A 119 -3.01 13.32 6.28
C SER A 119 -1.56 13.51 6.70
N LEU A 120 -0.67 13.70 5.73
CA LEU A 120 0.75 13.90 5.92
C LEU A 120 1.11 15.31 5.50
N THR A 121 1.76 16.07 6.38
CA THR A 121 2.22 17.43 6.07
C THR A 121 3.72 17.51 6.22
N ILE A 122 4.40 17.98 5.17
CA ILE A 122 5.83 18.26 5.17
C ILE A 122 6.04 19.70 5.62
N HIS A 123 6.88 19.91 6.63
CA HIS A 123 7.20 21.24 7.17
C HIS A 123 8.58 21.74 6.75
N ALA A 124 9.56 20.84 6.66
CA ALA A 124 10.93 21.20 6.35
C ALA A 124 11.67 20.04 5.68
N ILE A 125 12.68 20.36 4.87
CA ILE A 125 13.61 19.41 4.25
C ILE A 125 15.03 19.85 4.58
N ASN A 126 15.86 18.95 5.12
CA ASN A 126 17.22 19.24 5.57
C ASN A 126 17.30 20.48 6.48
N ASP A 127 16.38 20.58 7.44
CA ASP A 127 16.20 21.70 8.37
C ASP A 127 15.86 23.07 7.73
N GLU A 128 15.62 23.11 6.42
CA GLU A 128 15.08 24.28 5.72
C GLU A 128 13.55 24.21 5.67
N GLU A 129 12.88 25.22 6.23
CA GLU A 129 11.42 25.35 6.18
C GLU A 129 10.97 25.56 4.73
N ILE A 130 9.92 24.84 4.34
CA ILE A 130 9.31 24.94 3.00
C ILE A 130 7.87 25.43 3.11
N GLU A 131 7.28 25.82 1.98
CA GLU A 131 5.82 25.93 1.90
C GLU A 131 5.19 24.58 2.24
N LYS A 132 4.20 24.57 3.13
CA LYS A 132 3.59 23.33 3.62
C LYS A 132 2.97 22.56 2.47
N MET A 133 3.41 21.32 2.29
CA MET A 133 2.83 20.40 1.31
C MET A 133 2.08 19.32 2.07
N THR A 134 0.81 19.11 1.72
CA THR A 134 -0.02 18.09 2.38
C THR A 134 -0.45 17.02 1.38
N VAL A 135 -0.26 15.76 1.77
CA VAL A 135 -0.76 14.57 1.07
C VAL A 135 -1.84 13.94 1.92
N VAL A 136 -3.01 13.70 1.33
CA VAL A 136 -4.12 13.00 1.96
C VAL A 136 -4.36 11.70 1.23
N THR A 137 -4.21 10.58 1.93
CA THR A 137 -4.57 9.26 1.42
C THR A 137 -5.77 8.70 2.15
N ARG A 138 -6.63 8.02 1.39
CA ARG A 138 -7.74 7.22 1.92
C ARG A 138 -7.58 5.79 1.48
N PHE A 139 -7.89 4.86 2.37
CA PHE A 139 -7.63 3.44 2.15
C PHE A 139 -8.42 2.51 3.07
N ARG A 140 -8.42 1.22 2.71
CA ARG A 140 -8.96 0.11 3.50
C ARG A 140 -7.85 -0.88 3.77
N GLN A 141 -7.75 -1.33 5.03
CA GLN A 141 -6.72 -2.28 5.48
C GLN A 141 -7.28 -3.66 5.81
N MET A 142 -8.58 -3.87 5.64
CA MET A 142 -9.19 -5.21 5.65
C MET A 142 -9.42 -5.64 4.21
N TRP A 143 -9.27 -6.94 3.94
CA TRP A 143 -9.41 -7.49 2.60
C TRP A 143 -10.73 -7.04 1.91
N PRO A 144 -10.66 -6.48 0.68
CA PRO A 144 -9.43 -6.19 -0.08
C PRO A 144 -8.70 -4.94 0.45
N ILE A 145 -7.38 -5.06 0.64
CA ILE A 145 -6.50 -3.94 1.04
C ILE A 145 -6.28 -3.05 -0.17
N ILE A 146 -6.73 -1.81 -0.12
CA ILE A 146 -6.69 -0.90 -1.27
C ILE A 146 -6.52 0.56 -0.83
N PHE A 147 -5.84 1.35 -1.66
CA PHE A 147 -6.00 2.80 -1.66
C PHE A 147 -7.30 3.15 -2.37
N THR A 148 -8.12 3.98 -1.74
CA THR A 148 -9.38 4.46 -2.31
C THR A 148 -9.24 5.86 -2.88
N SER A 149 -8.37 6.71 -2.30
CA SER A 149 -8.01 7.99 -2.90
C SER A 149 -6.63 8.53 -2.49
N VAL A 150 -6.06 9.37 -3.34
CA VAL A 150 -4.87 10.18 -3.04
C VAL A 150 -5.06 11.61 -3.58
N GLU A 151 -4.82 12.59 -2.71
CA GLU A 151 -5.03 14.02 -2.96
C GLU A 151 -3.84 14.84 -2.44
N SER A 152 -3.42 15.84 -3.21
CA SER A 152 -2.48 16.88 -2.75
C SER A 152 -2.59 18.12 -3.64
N ASP A 153 -2.55 19.32 -3.03
CA ASP A 153 -2.45 20.61 -3.73
C ASP A 153 -1.06 20.85 -4.36
N SER A 154 -0.09 20.07 -3.89
CA SER A 154 1.32 20.13 -4.24
C SER A 154 1.74 18.96 -5.11
N MET A 155 0.78 18.20 -5.66
CA MET A 155 1.06 17.09 -6.57
C MET A 155 1.66 17.61 -7.89
N ALA A 156 2.79 17.05 -8.31
CA ALA A 156 3.44 17.39 -9.58
C ALA A 156 3.03 16.43 -10.71
N GLU A 157 2.79 15.17 -10.38
CA GLU A 157 2.54 14.08 -11.32
C GLU A 157 1.42 13.18 -10.80
N MET A 158 0.88 12.33 -11.67
CA MET A 158 -0.09 11.32 -11.27
C MET A 158 0.56 10.34 -10.28
N PRO A 159 -0.08 10.00 -9.14
CA PRO A 159 0.47 9.05 -8.19
C PRO A 159 0.59 7.67 -8.82
N GLU A 160 1.69 6.98 -8.52
CA GLU A 160 1.97 5.64 -9.02
C GLU A 160 1.55 4.62 -7.97
N PHE A 161 0.84 3.56 -8.37
CA PHE A 161 0.36 2.52 -7.45
C PHE A 161 1.05 1.19 -7.78
N SER A 162 1.43 0.43 -6.76
CA SER A 162 2.00 -0.92 -6.98
C SER A 162 0.95 -1.90 -7.51
N ARG A 163 -0.32 -1.70 -7.16
CA ARG A 163 -1.47 -2.51 -7.62
C ARG A 163 -2.74 -1.68 -7.76
N GLY A 164 -3.49 -1.97 -8.82
CA GLY A 164 -4.72 -1.26 -9.19
C GLY A 164 -4.46 0.04 -9.95
N THR A 165 -5.51 0.60 -10.54
CA THR A 165 -5.47 1.89 -11.26
C THR A 165 -6.50 2.81 -10.62
N LEU A 166 -6.07 3.98 -10.12
CA LEU A 166 -7.01 5.03 -9.70
C LEU A 166 -7.33 5.95 -10.90
N HIS A 167 -8.60 6.28 -11.11
CA HIS A 167 -9.04 7.27 -12.09
C HIS A 167 -9.06 8.68 -11.47
N TYR A 168 -8.63 9.69 -12.24
CA TYR A 168 -8.67 11.09 -11.81
C TYR A 168 -10.13 11.56 -11.62
N VAL A 169 -10.39 12.22 -10.50
CA VAL A 169 -11.69 12.82 -10.17
C VAL A 169 -11.54 14.35 -10.13
N PRO A 170 -12.45 15.11 -10.79
CA PRO A 170 -12.32 16.56 -10.99
C PRO A 170 -12.20 17.43 -9.73
N GLU A 171 -12.42 16.86 -8.55
CA GLU A 171 -12.27 17.51 -7.24
C GLU A 171 -10.80 17.62 -6.78
N GLY A 172 -9.84 17.16 -7.60
CA GLY A 172 -8.40 17.32 -7.37
C GLY A 172 -7.69 16.09 -6.81
N GLY A 173 -8.20 14.88 -7.10
CA GLY A 173 -7.64 13.63 -6.59
C GLY A 173 -7.83 12.44 -7.52
N TYR A 174 -7.37 11.27 -7.10
CA TYR A 174 -7.53 10.00 -7.82
C TYR A 174 -8.40 9.05 -6.99
N ARG A 175 -9.32 8.26 -7.60
CA ARG A 175 -10.20 7.28 -6.95
C ARG A 175 -10.13 5.87 -7.57
N PHE A 176 -10.33 4.83 -6.76
CA PHE A 176 -10.26 3.42 -7.19
C PHE A 176 -11.58 2.98 -7.84
N ASP A 177 -11.51 2.34 -9.01
CA ASP A 177 -12.61 1.52 -9.54
C ASP A 177 -12.31 0.05 -9.24
N GLU A 178 -13.28 -0.67 -8.68
CA GLU A 178 -13.19 -2.10 -8.43
C GLU A 178 -12.87 -2.88 -9.72
N TYR A 179 -12.01 -3.90 -9.60
CA TYR A 179 -11.88 -4.94 -10.62
C TYR A 179 -13.27 -5.52 -10.93
N GLU A 180 -13.75 -5.38 -12.17
CA GLU A 180 -14.74 -6.33 -12.69
C GLU A 180 -14.03 -7.69 -12.75
N GLU A 181 -14.38 -8.60 -11.84
CA GLU A 181 -14.04 -10.01 -11.99
C GLU A 181 -14.61 -10.51 -13.33
N LEU A 182 -13.72 -10.91 -14.25
CA LEU A 182 -14.06 -11.67 -15.45
C LEU A 182 -14.36 -13.13 -15.11
#